data_AF-A0A959JM55-F1
#
_entry.id   AF-A0A959JM55-F1
#
_cell.length_a   1.000
_cell.length_b   1.000
_cell.length_c   1.000
_cell.angle_alpha   90.00
_cell.angle_beta   90.00
_cell.angle_gamma   90.00
#
_symmetry.space_group_name_H-M   'P 1'
#
loop_
_entity.id
_entity.type
_entity.pdbx_description
1 polymer ?
#
loop_
_entity_poly.entity_id
_entity_poly.type
_entity_poly.pdbx_seq_one_letter_code
_entity_poly.pdbx_strand_id
1 'polypeptide(L)'
;PAVVMEGTAIVISPLIALMKNQVDQLQSLGVNAQFLNSTLSKSEANKVKKETIAKKVKLLYVAPESLTKEETVSFLQDAHISFIAVDEAHCISEWGHDFRPEYRRIKTIVQQLGDHPIIALTATATPKVQLDIMKNLSMEDAALFKSSFNRTNLYYEIRPKQDIKKQLIRFVKEQKGKSGIVYCLSRKKVEEIAEFLKVNDIN
;
A
#
# COMPACT_ATOMS: atom_id res chain seq x y z
N PRO A 1 11.96 -10.49 -8.19
CA PRO A 1 12.13 -11.54 -7.15
C PRO A 1 11.09 -12.67 -7.22
N ALA A 2 9.80 -12.38 -7.04
CA ALA A 2 8.73 -13.39 -6.95
C ALA A 2 8.63 -14.34 -8.15
N VAL A 3 8.84 -13.83 -9.36
CA VAL A 3 8.79 -14.65 -10.59
C VAL A 3 10.01 -15.58 -10.70
N VAL A 4 11.15 -15.20 -10.14
CA VAL A 4 12.44 -15.92 -10.28
C VAL A 4 12.63 -16.95 -9.18
N MET A 5 12.21 -16.65 -7.95
CA MET A 5 12.38 -17.55 -6.80
C MET A 5 11.37 -18.70 -6.85
N GLU A 6 11.78 -19.86 -6.32
CA GLU A 6 10.84 -20.96 -6.05
C GLU A 6 9.91 -20.57 -4.91
N GLY A 7 8.64 -21.02 -4.98
CA GLY A 7 7.63 -20.72 -3.98
C GLY A 7 6.73 -19.53 -4.32
N THR A 8 5.96 -19.13 -3.31
CA THR A 8 4.98 -18.04 -3.35
C THR A 8 5.56 -16.83 -2.64
N ALA A 9 5.49 -15.64 -3.23
CA ALA A 9 5.79 -14.40 -2.52
C ALA A 9 4.52 -13.91 -1.80
N ILE A 10 4.63 -13.65 -0.50
CA ILE A 10 3.51 -13.10 0.28
C ILE A 10 3.64 -11.58 0.30
N VAL A 11 2.62 -10.87 -0.19
CA VAL A 11 2.61 -9.39 -0.23
C VAL A 11 1.55 -8.87 0.73
N ILE A 12 1.98 -8.28 1.83
CA ILE A 12 1.09 -7.67 2.83
C ILE A 12 0.88 -6.21 2.45
N SER A 13 -0.37 -5.80 2.21
CA SER A 13 -0.71 -4.43 1.78
C SER A 13 -2.04 -3.97 2.38
N PRO A 14 -2.25 -2.68 2.73
CA PRO A 14 -3.49 -2.22 3.34
C PRO A 14 -4.60 -1.91 2.32
N LEU A 15 -4.27 -1.86 1.03
CA LEU A 15 -5.11 -1.27 -0.02
C LEU A 15 -5.86 -2.35 -0.81
N ILE A 16 -6.94 -2.88 -0.22
CA ILE A 16 -7.78 -3.93 -0.85
C ILE A 16 -8.21 -3.59 -2.28
N ALA A 17 -8.67 -2.35 -2.51
CA ALA A 17 -9.11 -1.91 -3.83
C ALA A 17 -7.97 -1.92 -4.87
N LEU A 18 -6.74 -1.65 -4.44
CA LEU A 18 -5.56 -1.67 -5.32
C LEU A 18 -5.06 -3.10 -5.57
N MET A 19 -5.18 -3.99 -4.58
CA MET A 19 -4.78 -5.40 -4.73
C MET A 19 -5.45 -6.06 -5.93
N LYS A 20 -6.75 -5.84 -6.13
CA LYS A 20 -7.47 -6.43 -7.26
C LYS A 20 -6.87 -5.97 -8.59
N ASN A 21 -6.67 -4.67 -8.75
CA ASN A 21 -6.07 -4.12 -9.97
C ASN A 21 -4.66 -4.67 -10.22
N GLN A 22 -3.85 -4.82 -9.16
CA GLN A 22 -2.50 -5.39 -9.27
C GLN A 22 -2.52 -6.88 -9.65
N VAL A 23 -3.42 -7.66 -9.05
CA VAL A 23 -3.62 -9.07 -9.37
C VAL A 23 -4.08 -9.24 -10.81
N ASP A 24 -5.10 -8.49 -11.24
CA ASP A 24 -5.63 -8.54 -12.61
C ASP A 24 -4.52 -8.19 -13.64
N GLN A 25 -3.70 -7.18 -13.35
CA GLN A 25 -2.55 -6.82 -14.20
C GLN A 25 -1.51 -7.95 -14.27
N LEU A 26 -1.13 -8.54 -13.13
CA LEU A 26 -0.16 -9.64 -13.11
C LEU A 26 -0.66 -10.87 -13.85
N GLN A 27 -1.94 -11.22 -13.68
CA GLN A 27 -2.57 -12.32 -14.41
C GLN A 27 -2.58 -12.08 -15.92
N SER A 28 -2.84 -10.83 -16.36
CA SER A 28 -2.77 -10.47 -17.78
C SER A 28 -1.38 -10.65 -18.40
N LEU A 29 -0.34 -10.59 -17.57
CA LEU A 29 1.05 -10.83 -17.93
C LEU A 29 1.48 -12.30 -17.78
N GLY A 30 0.55 -13.20 -17.47
CA GLY A 30 0.82 -14.64 -17.30
C GLY A 30 1.39 -15.01 -15.92
N VAL A 31 1.41 -14.08 -14.96
CA VAL A 31 1.85 -14.36 -13.59
C VAL A 31 0.65 -14.74 -12.75
N ASN A 32 0.63 -15.97 -12.20
CA ASN A 32 -0.45 -16.40 -11.33
C ASN A 32 -0.37 -15.69 -9.97
N ALA A 33 -1.00 -14.52 -9.90
CA ALA A 33 -1.18 -13.75 -8.68
C ALA A 33 -2.60 -13.92 -8.15
N GLN A 34 -2.76 -13.92 -6.83
CA GLN A 34 -4.05 -13.99 -6.15
C GLN A 34 -4.05 -13.06 -4.94
N PHE A 35 -5.24 -12.79 -4.38
CA PHE A 35 -5.37 -12.03 -3.14
C PHE A 35 -6.20 -12.81 -2.12
N LEU A 36 -5.99 -12.52 -0.83
CA LEU A 36 -6.73 -13.04 0.30
C LEU A 36 -7.10 -11.87 1.22
N ASN A 37 -8.37 -11.49 1.20
CA ASN A 37 -8.92 -10.42 2.03
C ASN A 37 -10.38 -10.71 2.40
N SER A 38 -11.00 -9.80 3.14
CA SER A 38 -12.37 -9.92 3.64
C SER A 38 -13.48 -9.90 2.57
N THR A 39 -13.17 -9.57 1.31
CA THR A 39 -14.16 -9.50 0.22
C THR A 39 -14.43 -10.85 -0.43
N LEU A 40 -13.57 -11.85 -0.19
CA LEU A 40 -13.76 -13.20 -0.72
C LEU A 40 -14.79 -13.98 0.08
N SER A 41 -15.63 -14.74 -0.63
CA SER A 41 -16.44 -15.79 -0.02
C SER A 41 -15.55 -16.92 0.52
N LYS A 42 -16.12 -17.74 1.41
CA LYS A 42 -15.39 -18.87 2.01
C LYS A 42 -14.90 -19.88 0.95
N SER A 43 -15.68 -20.13 -0.10
CA SER A 43 -15.31 -21.03 -1.20
C SER A 43 -14.13 -20.47 -2.00
N GLU A 44 -14.15 -19.18 -2.31
CA GLU A 44 -13.04 -18.51 -3.03
C GLU A 44 -11.77 -18.50 -2.18
N ALA A 45 -11.86 -18.13 -0.91
CA ALA A 45 -10.71 -18.16 0.00
C ALA A 45 -10.11 -19.57 0.10
N ASN A 46 -10.95 -20.61 0.20
CA ASN A 46 -10.47 -22.00 0.23
C ASN A 46 -9.79 -22.43 -1.08
N LYS A 47 -10.27 -21.94 -2.23
CA LYS A 47 -9.61 -22.18 -3.52
C LYS A 47 -8.22 -21.55 -3.55
N VAL A 48 -8.11 -20.28 -3.13
CA VAL A 48 -6.83 -19.55 -3.06
C VAL A 48 -5.82 -20.30 -2.18
N LYS A 49 -6.26 -20.73 -0.98
CA LYS A 49 -5.41 -21.49 -0.05
C LYS A 49 -4.90 -22.80 -0.68
N LYS A 50 -5.80 -23.59 -1.29
CA LYS A 50 -5.43 -24.86 -1.94
C LYS A 50 -4.45 -24.66 -3.08
N GLU A 51 -4.66 -23.66 -3.93
CA GLU A 51 -3.77 -23.37 -5.05
C GLU A 51 -2.41 -22.86 -4.60
N THR A 52 -2.36 -22.11 -3.49
CA THR A 52 -1.12 -21.65 -2.86
C THR A 52 -0.29 -22.82 -2.34
N ILE A 53 -0.91 -23.73 -1.58
CA ILE A 53 -0.24 -24.94 -1.06
C ILE A 53 0.24 -25.84 -2.21
N ALA A 54 -0.55 -25.94 -3.28
CA ALA A 54 -0.19 -26.70 -4.48
C ALA A 54 0.93 -26.03 -5.33
N LYS A 55 1.62 -25.00 -4.82
CA LYS A 55 2.68 -24.24 -5.49
C LYS A 55 2.26 -23.61 -6.83
N LYS A 56 0.95 -23.37 -7.04
CA LYS A 56 0.44 -22.77 -8.30
C LYS A 56 0.50 -21.25 -8.27
N VAL A 57 0.34 -20.65 -7.11
CA VAL A 57 0.34 -19.20 -6.91
C VAL A 57 1.77 -18.70 -6.79
N LYS A 58 2.12 -17.65 -7.54
CA LYS A 58 3.43 -17.00 -7.48
C LYS A 58 3.45 -15.77 -6.59
N LEU A 59 2.35 -15.01 -6.56
CA LEU A 59 2.19 -13.88 -5.65
C LEU A 59 0.84 -14.00 -4.94
N LEU A 60 0.86 -13.94 -3.61
CA LEU A 60 -0.34 -13.88 -2.80
C LEU A 60 -0.38 -12.56 -2.05
N TYR A 61 -1.28 -11.67 -2.45
CA TYR A 61 -1.60 -10.45 -1.72
C TYR A 61 -2.45 -10.80 -0.51
N VAL A 62 -2.09 -10.32 0.68
CA VAL A 62 -2.84 -10.59 1.92
C VAL A 62 -3.11 -9.26 2.60
N ALA A 63 -4.37 -9.02 2.94
CA ALA A 63 -4.73 -7.87 3.75
C ALA A 63 -4.34 -8.10 5.23
N PRO A 64 -3.76 -7.12 5.94
CA PRO A 64 -3.28 -7.27 7.32
C PRO A 64 -4.33 -7.86 8.27
N GLU A 65 -5.59 -7.47 8.15
CA GLU A 65 -6.67 -7.98 8.97
C GLU A 65 -6.94 -9.48 8.72
N SER A 66 -6.74 -9.95 7.48
CA SER A 66 -6.84 -11.38 7.15
C SER A 66 -5.64 -12.17 7.66
N LEU A 67 -4.45 -11.55 7.74
CA LEU A 67 -3.23 -12.13 8.27
C LEU A 67 -3.32 -12.46 9.77
N THR A 68 -4.11 -11.69 10.53
CA THR A 68 -4.28 -11.91 11.98
C THR A 68 -5.10 -13.14 12.37
N LYS A 69 -5.72 -13.83 11.42
CA LYS A 69 -6.53 -15.04 11.68
C LYS A 69 -5.61 -16.26 11.79
N GLU A 70 -5.76 -17.07 12.83
CA GLU A 70 -4.96 -18.29 13.04
C GLU A 70 -5.05 -19.25 11.84
N GLU A 71 -6.24 -19.37 11.23
CA GLU A 71 -6.45 -20.18 10.02
C GLU A 71 -5.62 -19.68 8.83
N THR A 72 -5.33 -18.37 8.76
CA THR A 72 -4.47 -17.78 7.73
C THR A 72 -3.01 -18.15 7.99
N VAL A 73 -2.55 -17.99 9.23
CA VAL A 73 -1.17 -18.33 9.62
C VAL A 73 -0.90 -19.81 9.40
N SER A 74 -1.81 -20.69 9.82
CA SER A 74 -1.67 -22.14 9.67
C SER A 74 -1.54 -22.56 8.21
N PHE A 75 -2.35 -22.05 7.27
CA PHE A 75 -2.17 -22.43 5.86
C PHE A 75 -0.87 -21.87 5.27
N LEU A 76 -0.42 -20.69 5.72
CA LEU A 76 0.81 -20.09 5.22
C LEU A 76 2.04 -20.89 5.68
N GLN A 77 2.00 -21.51 6.85
CA GLN A 77 3.04 -22.44 7.31
C GLN A 77 3.13 -23.69 6.43
N ASP A 78 2.02 -24.15 5.85
CA ASP A 78 1.99 -25.27 4.90
C ASP A 78 2.41 -24.86 3.47
N ALA A 79 2.43 -23.56 3.18
CA ALA A 79 2.79 -23.05 1.87
C ALA A 79 4.31 -22.95 1.69
N HIS A 80 4.78 -23.23 0.48
CA HIS A 80 6.19 -22.99 0.16
C HIS A 80 6.41 -21.50 -0.11
N ILE A 81 6.78 -20.74 0.92
CA ILE A 81 7.02 -19.29 0.86
C ILE A 81 8.43 -19.01 0.34
N SER A 82 8.52 -18.07 -0.61
CA SER A 82 9.78 -17.59 -1.19
C SER A 82 10.38 -16.44 -0.39
N PHE A 83 9.59 -15.41 -0.14
CA PHE A 83 9.90 -14.24 0.67
C PHE A 83 8.60 -13.50 1.02
N ILE A 84 8.71 -12.55 1.95
CA ILE A 84 7.59 -11.73 2.41
C ILE A 84 7.87 -10.27 2.07
N ALA A 85 6.94 -9.64 1.38
CA ALA A 85 6.93 -8.20 1.12
C ALA A 85 5.91 -7.51 2.02
N VAL A 86 6.36 -6.47 2.72
CA VAL A 86 5.49 -5.55 3.46
C VAL A 86 5.41 -4.25 2.68
N ASP A 87 4.29 -4.04 1.99
CA ASP A 87 4.00 -2.82 1.26
C ASP A 87 3.39 -1.76 2.18
N GLU A 88 3.52 -0.48 1.82
CA GLU A 88 3.17 0.66 2.67
C GLU A 88 3.69 0.51 4.11
N ALA A 89 4.94 0.05 4.25
CA ALA A 89 5.53 -0.32 5.54
C ALA A 89 5.51 0.83 6.57
N HIS A 90 5.37 2.08 6.13
CA HIS A 90 5.19 3.22 7.01
C HIS A 90 3.97 3.09 7.94
N CYS A 91 2.95 2.28 7.60
CA CYS A 91 1.79 2.01 8.43
C CYS A 91 2.13 1.33 9.78
N ILE A 92 3.31 0.72 9.90
CA ILE A 92 3.80 0.12 11.14
C ILE A 92 4.09 1.20 12.20
N SER A 93 4.55 2.37 11.77
CA SER A 93 5.02 3.41 12.65
C SER A 93 3.87 4.31 13.11
N GLU A 94 3.75 4.53 14.42
CA GLU A 94 2.83 5.54 15.00
C GLU A 94 3.21 6.96 14.59
N TRP A 95 4.45 7.16 14.14
CA TRP A 95 4.94 8.42 13.59
C TRP A 95 4.70 8.51 12.08
N GLY A 96 4.17 7.45 11.47
CA GLY A 96 3.67 7.42 10.11
C GLY A 96 2.33 8.16 9.99
N HIS A 97 2.01 8.56 8.77
CA HIS A 97 0.81 9.35 8.49
C HIS A 97 -0.48 8.49 8.36
N ASP A 98 -0.35 7.16 8.30
CA ASP A 98 -1.46 6.19 8.24
C ASP A 98 -1.16 4.98 9.16
N PHE A 99 -0.96 5.23 10.46
CA PHE A 99 -0.69 4.17 11.43
C PHE A 99 -1.85 3.17 11.51
N ARG A 100 -1.53 1.87 11.44
CA ARG A 100 -2.50 0.78 11.54
C ARG A 100 -2.08 -0.22 12.62
N PRO A 101 -2.85 -0.40 13.71
CA PRO A 101 -2.50 -1.33 14.78
C PRO A 101 -2.23 -2.77 14.30
N GLU A 102 -2.91 -3.21 13.24
CA GLU A 102 -2.76 -4.54 12.65
C GLU A 102 -1.34 -4.78 12.11
N TYR A 103 -0.65 -3.73 11.66
CA TYR A 103 0.70 -3.82 11.13
C TYR A 103 1.74 -4.18 12.20
N ARG A 104 1.49 -3.86 13.48
CA ARG A 104 2.38 -4.29 14.57
C ARG A 104 2.40 -5.80 14.76
N ARG A 105 1.30 -6.48 14.42
CA ARG A 105 1.21 -7.95 14.50
C ARG A 105 1.96 -8.65 13.37
N ILE A 106 2.32 -7.94 12.30
CA ILE A 106 3.08 -8.50 11.18
C ILE A 106 4.39 -9.11 11.68
N LYS A 107 5.09 -8.45 12.62
CA LYS A 107 6.31 -9.00 13.22
C LYS A 107 6.12 -10.42 13.73
N THR A 108 5.14 -10.59 14.62
CA THR A 108 4.86 -11.87 15.28
C THR A 108 4.40 -12.92 14.26
N ILE A 109 3.56 -12.52 13.31
CA ILE A 109 3.05 -13.45 12.30
C ILE A 109 4.18 -13.90 11.37
N VAL A 110 5.01 -12.98 10.88
CA VAL A 110 6.16 -13.30 10.03
C VAL A 110 7.11 -14.26 10.76
N GLN A 111 7.37 -14.03 12.04
CA GLN A 111 8.16 -14.96 12.87
C GLN A 111 7.52 -16.35 13.00
N GLN A 112 6.19 -16.46 13.03
CA GLN A 112 5.48 -17.74 13.06
C GLN A 112 5.55 -18.49 11.72
N LEU A 113 5.71 -17.77 10.60
CA LEU A 113 5.86 -18.38 9.28
C LEU A 113 7.25 -19.00 9.07
N GLY A 114 8.23 -18.62 9.89
CA GLY A 114 9.60 -19.11 9.83
C GLY A 114 10.60 -18.04 9.41
N ASP A 115 11.84 -18.47 9.15
CA ASP A 115 12.91 -17.58 8.73
C ASP A 115 12.88 -17.39 7.21
N HIS A 116 12.16 -16.37 6.74
CA HIS A 116 12.03 -16.01 5.34
C HIS A 116 12.61 -14.63 5.07
N PRO A 117 13.22 -14.39 3.89
CA PRO A 117 13.64 -13.05 3.51
C PRO A 117 12.48 -12.06 3.55
N ILE A 118 12.72 -10.87 4.10
CA ILE A 118 11.72 -9.80 4.20
C ILE A 118 12.17 -8.59 3.39
N ILE A 119 11.25 -8.01 2.62
CA ILE A 119 11.43 -6.70 1.99
C ILE A 119 10.31 -5.77 2.46
N ALA A 120 10.68 -4.59 2.94
CA ALA A 120 9.73 -3.54 3.33
C ALA A 120 9.81 -2.40 2.32
N LEU A 121 8.67 -1.98 1.77
CA LEU A 121 8.58 -0.92 0.77
C LEU A 121 7.65 0.19 1.25
N THR A 122 8.04 1.44 0.99
CA THR A 122 7.21 2.62 1.24
C THR A 122 7.70 3.78 0.39
N ALA A 123 6.77 4.62 -0.07
CA ALA A 123 7.11 5.84 -0.79
C ALA A 123 7.50 7.00 0.16
N THR A 124 7.00 6.99 1.40
CA THR A 124 7.24 8.06 2.37
C THR A 124 7.72 7.47 3.70
N ALA A 125 8.96 7.80 4.07
CA ALA A 125 9.51 7.43 5.38
C ALA A 125 10.58 8.45 5.80
N THR A 126 10.29 9.22 6.84
CA THR A 126 11.31 10.04 7.52
C THR A 126 12.34 9.13 8.18
N PRO A 127 13.54 9.62 8.54
CA PRO A 127 14.54 8.80 9.24
C PRO A 127 13.99 8.08 10.49
N LYS A 128 13.09 8.74 11.23
CA LYS A 128 12.42 8.13 12.40
C LYS A 128 11.51 6.98 12.01
N VAL A 129 10.71 7.13 10.96
CA VAL A 129 9.82 6.07 10.44
C VAL A 129 10.65 4.90 9.89
N GLN A 130 11.77 5.18 9.21
CA GLN A 130 12.68 4.13 8.70
C GLN A 130 13.19 3.23 9.84
N LEU A 131 13.72 3.84 10.91
CA LEU A 131 14.20 3.10 12.08
C LEU A 131 13.08 2.30 12.76
N ASP A 132 11.87 2.87 12.82
CA ASP A 132 10.73 2.20 13.42
C ASP A 132 10.28 0.99 12.60
N ILE A 133 10.23 1.09 11.27
CA ILE A 133 9.99 -0.05 10.37
C ILE A 133 11.02 -1.15 10.61
N MET A 134 12.31 -0.77 10.62
CA MET A 134 13.40 -1.74 10.76
C MET A 134 13.32 -2.50 12.09
N LYS A 135 13.09 -1.79 13.19
CA LYS A 135 12.94 -2.40 14.52
C LYS A 135 11.70 -3.30 14.64
N ASN A 136 10.57 -2.84 14.11
CA ASN A 136 9.33 -3.60 14.20
C ASN A 136 9.35 -4.83 13.30
N LEU A 137 10.06 -4.83 12.17
CA LEU A 137 10.20 -6.02 11.33
C LEU A 137 11.43 -6.88 11.65
N SER A 138 12.22 -6.51 12.66
CA SER A 138 13.47 -7.21 13.04
C SER A 138 14.48 -7.26 11.89
N MET A 139 14.66 -6.13 11.23
CA MET A 139 15.50 -5.98 10.04
C MET A 139 16.52 -4.84 10.24
N GLU A 140 17.04 -4.68 11.46
CA GLU A 140 18.04 -3.67 11.83
C GLU A 140 19.32 -3.77 11.00
N ASP A 141 19.72 -4.98 10.60
CA ASP A 141 20.91 -5.24 9.78
C ASP A 141 20.61 -5.33 8.27
N ALA A 142 19.37 -5.03 7.85
CA ALA A 142 18.99 -5.14 6.44
C ALA A 142 19.58 -4.02 5.58
N ALA A 143 19.82 -4.34 4.31
CA ALA A 143 20.26 -3.36 3.32
C ALA A 143 19.17 -2.29 3.09
N LEU A 144 19.53 -1.02 3.35
CA LEU A 144 18.65 0.13 3.15
C LEU A 144 18.87 0.77 1.78
N PHE A 145 17.88 0.67 0.90
CA PHE A 145 17.89 1.32 -0.41
C PHE A 145 17.02 2.57 -0.39
N LYS A 146 17.61 3.72 -0.77
CA LYS A 146 16.91 5.01 -0.86
C LYS A 146 17.06 5.57 -2.26
N SER A 147 15.93 5.77 -2.94
CA SER A 147 15.89 6.57 -4.16
C SER A 147 15.68 8.04 -3.84
N SER A 148 16.06 8.93 -4.76
CA SER A 148 15.83 10.36 -4.59
C SER A 148 14.34 10.67 -4.51
N PHE A 149 13.97 11.48 -3.52
CA PHE A 149 12.63 12.05 -3.39
C PHE A 149 12.41 13.24 -4.35
N ASN A 150 13.49 13.76 -4.93
CA ASN A 150 13.42 14.96 -5.75
C ASN A 150 12.71 14.66 -7.07
N ARG A 151 11.60 15.36 -7.29
CA ARG A 151 10.86 15.36 -8.56
C ARG A 151 11.14 16.67 -9.26
N THR A 152 12.21 16.71 -10.06
CA THR A 152 12.64 17.91 -10.80
C THR A 152 11.59 18.43 -11.77
N ASN A 153 10.62 17.58 -12.14
CA ASN A 153 9.47 17.93 -12.96
C ASN A 153 8.32 18.61 -12.18
N LEU A 154 8.43 18.78 -10.85
CA LEU A 154 7.45 19.45 -10.00
C LEU A 154 7.96 20.82 -9.55
N TYR A 155 7.12 21.83 -9.70
CA TYR A 155 7.34 23.17 -9.18
C TYR A 155 6.58 23.34 -7.86
N TYR A 156 7.28 23.79 -6.81
CA TYR A 156 6.71 24.03 -5.49
C TYR A 156 6.56 25.54 -5.27
N GLU A 157 5.34 25.97 -4.93
CA GLU A 157 5.04 27.36 -4.62
C GLU A 157 4.21 27.43 -3.33
N ILE A 158 4.52 28.39 -2.47
CA ILE A 158 3.76 28.66 -1.24
C ILE A 158 3.26 30.10 -1.30
N ARG A 159 1.94 30.29 -1.22
CA ARG A 159 1.30 31.60 -1.20
C ARG A 159 0.60 31.82 0.14
N PRO A 160 0.73 33.00 0.78
CA PRO A 160 -0.08 33.37 1.94
C PRO A 160 -1.57 33.34 1.59
N LYS A 161 -2.39 32.81 2.50
CA LYS A 161 -3.85 32.71 2.30
C LYS A 161 -4.49 34.09 2.47
N GLN A 162 -5.06 34.63 1.40
CA GLN A 162 -5.83 35.87 1.39
C GLN A 162 -6.95 35.73 0.37
N ASP A 163 -8.21 35.75 0.80
CA ASP A 163 -9.36 35.48 -0.09
C ASP A 163 -9.12 34.21 -0.95
N ILE A 164 -9.06 33.06 -0.26
CA ILE A 164 -8.65 31.76 -0.83
C ILE A 164 -9.46 31.42 -2.09
N LYS A 165 -10.75 31.76 -2.13
CA LYS A 165 -11.63 31.50 -3.26
C LYS A 165 -11.17 32.25 -4.51
N LYS A 166 -10.87 33.55 -4.37
CA LYS A 166 -10.34 34.37 -5.46
C LYS A 166 -8.96 33.92 -5.91
N GLN A 167 -8.07 33.60 -4.96
CA GLN A 167 -6.74 33.05 -5.27
C GLN A 167 -6.84 31.74 -6.05
N LEU A 168 -7.73 30.83 -5.63
CA LEU A 168 -7.93 29.53 -6.27
C LEU A 168 -8.46 29.68 -7.70
N ILE A 169 -9.52 30.49 -7.92
CA ILE A 169 -10.05 30.71 -9.27
C ILE A 169 -8.97 31.25 -10.19
N ARG A 170 -8.23 32.26 -9.74
CA ARG A 170 -7.15 32.85 -10.54
C ARG A 170 -6.15 31.79 -10.95
N PHE A 171 -5.69 30.97 -9.99
CA PHE A 171 -4.75 29.90 -10.26
C PHE A 171 -5.30 28.86 -11.24
N VAL A 172 -6.53 28.37 -11.05
CA VAL A 172 -7.10 27.35 -11.93
C VAL A 172 -7.34 27.89 -13.34
N LYS A 173 -7.76 29.15 -13.49
CA LYS A 173 -7.91 29.80 -14.80
C LYS A 173 -6.58 29.94 -15.54
N GLU A 174 -5.48 30.19 -14.82
CA GLU A 174 -4.12 30.19 -15.40
C GLU A 174 -3.70 28.78 -15.87
N GLN A 175 -4.33 27.71 -15.38
CA GLN A 175 -4.07 26.31 -15.76
C GLN A 175 -5.13 25.71 -16.70
N LYS A 176 -5.87 26.55 -17.44
CA LYS A 176 -6.97 26.11 -18.32
C LYS A 176 -6.59 24.91 -19.20
N GLY A 177 -7.44 23.88 -19.18
CA GLY A 177 -7.28 22.65 -19.98
C GLY A 177 -6.38 21.58 -19.36
N LYS A 178 -5.78 21.84 -18.19
CA LYS A 178 -4.99 20.85 -17.44
C LYS A 178 -5.82 20.23 -16.32
N SER A 179 -5.48 19.00 -15.95
CA SER A 179 -6.02 18.33 -14.77
C SER A 179 -5.26 18.74 -13.49
N GLY A 180 -5.96 18.79 -12.37
CA GLY A 180 -5.38 19.12 -11.07
C GLY A 180 -6.19 18.53 -9.91
N ILE A 181 -5.58 18.52 -8.73
CA ILE A 181 -6.19 18.05 -7.48
C ILE A 181 -6.15 19.18 -6.46
N VAL A 182 -7.30 19.47 -5.83
CA VAL A 182 -7.41 20.45 -4.75
C VAL A 182 -7.68 19.73 -3.44
N TYR A 183 -6.68 19.69 -2.55
CA TYR A 183 -6.84 19.10 -1.22
C TYR A 183 -7.48 20.10 -0.25
N CYS A 184 -8.49 19.65 0.49
CA CYS A 184 -9.11 20.39 1.58
C CYS A 184 -9.09 19.56 2.87
N LEU A 185 -9.06 20.24 4.02
CA LEU A 185 -8.94 19.57 5.33
C LEU A 185 -10.21 18.82 5.75
N SER A 186 -11.40 19.30 5.36
CA SER A 186 -12.68 18.71 5.76
C SER A 186 -13.57 18.41 4.57
N ARG A 187 -14.41 17.38 4.69
CA ARG A 187 -15.40 17.00 3.67
C ARG A 187 -16.31 18.17 3.30
N LYS A 188 -16.82 18.90 4.30
CA LYS A 188 -17.63 20.10 4.08
C LYS A 188 -16.91 21.12 3.20
N LYS A 189 -15.59 21.30 3.40
CA LYS A 189 -14.79 22.23 2.59
C LYS A 189 -14.55 21.72 1.18
N VAL A 190 -14.37 20.41 1.00
CA VAL A 190 -14.30 19.78 -0.32
C VAL A 190 -15.58 20.07 -1.10
N GLU A 191 -16.76 19.82 -0.49
CA GLU A 191 -18.06 20.05 -1.12
C GLU A 191 -18.26 21.53 -1.49
N GLU A 192 -17.97 22.46 -0.55
CA GLU A 192 -18.05 23.91 -0.78
C GLU A 192 -17.14 24.38 -1.93
N ILE A 193 -15.89 23.90 -1.98
CA ILE A 193 -14.93 24.30 -3.02
C ILE A 193 -15.30 23.69 -4.37
N ALA A 194 -15.74 22.43 -4.39
CA ALA A 194 -16.18 21.77 -5.62
C ALA A 194 -17.39 22.48 -6.25
N GLU A 195 -18.40 22.84 -5.45
CA GLU A 195 -19.55 23.60 -5.93
C GLU A 195 -19.15 24.99 -6.42
N PHE A 196 -18.29 25.68 -5.67
CA PHE A 196 -17.76 26.98 -6.05
C PHE A 196 -17.00 26.95 -7.38
N LEU A 197 -16.18 25.93 -7.63
CA LEU A 197 -15.48 25.76 -8.91
C LEU A 197 -16.46 25.48 -10.05
N LYS A 198 -17.46 24.62 -9.84
CA LYS A 198 -18.49 24.31 -10.83
C LYS A 198 -19.30 25.54 -11.26
N VAL A 199 -19.70 26.39 -10.31
CA VAL A 199 -20.42 27.65 -10.60
C VAL A 199 -19.55 28.63 -11.42
N ASN A 200 -18.23 28.44 -11.43
CA ASN A 200 -17.28 29.24 -12.21
C ASN A 200 -16.78 28.51 -13.47
N ASP A 201 -17.55 27.53 -13.96
CA ASP A 201 -17.27 26.75 -15.17
C ASP A 201 -15.93 25.98 -15.13
N ILE A 202 -15.53 25.54 -13.93
CA ILE A 202 -14.38 24.68 -13.70
C ILE A 202 -14.91 23.32 -13.23
N ASN A 203 -14.65 22.28 -14.03
CA ASN A 203 -15.11 20.91 -13.79
C ASN A 203 -14.05 20.08 -13.04
#